data_AF-A0A962NDP2-F1
#
_entry.id   AF-A0A962NDP2-F1
#
_cell.length_a   1.000
_cell.length_b   1.000
_cell.length_c   1.000
_cell.angle_alpha   90.00
_cell.angle_beta   90.00
_cell.angle_gamma   90.00
#
_symmetry.space_group_name_H-M   'P 1'
#
loop_
_entity.id
_entity.type
_entity.pdbx_description
1 polymer ?
#
loop_
_entity_poly.entity_id
_entity_poly.type
_entity_poly.pdbx_seq_one_letter_code
_entity_poly.pdbx_strand_id
1 'polypeptide(L)'
;MSVLARTGWILALVLILGGCGDPASKEQQDADAAAGQSADGSSQQMAESLPLDQHPGKVLHDANCISCHDTGAYSRVDRKIRNRDQLLAQVRRCDANLGTRLFDEDLEQVADYLNQ
;
A
#
# COMPACT_ATOMS: atom_id res chain seq x y z
N MET A 1 -47.66 -6.66 -32.10
CA MET A 1 -46.60 -6.28 -33.06
C MET A 1 -45.26 -6.69 -32.46
N SER A 2 -44.82 -7.87 -32.91
CA SER A 2 -43.46 -8.39 -33.01
C SER A 2 -42.49 -8.24 -31.84
N VAL A 3 -42.59 -9.18 -30.90
CA VAL A 3 -41.46 -9.78 -30.20
C VAL A 3 -40.89 -10.85 -31.14
N LEU A 4 -39.69 -10.64 -31.71
CA LEU A 4 -39.02 -11.61 -32.57
C LEU A 4 -37.50 -11.65 -32.28
N ALA A 5 -37.09 -12.83 -31.81
CA ALA A 5 -35.91 -13.56 -32.25
C ALA A 5 -34.52 -12.96 -31.98
N ARG A 6 -33.97 -13.28 -30.81
CA ARG A 6 -32.52 -13.50 -30.62
C ARG A 6 -32.27 -14.78 -29.82
N THR A 7 -32.86 -15.88 -30.28
CA THR A 7 -32.55 -17.26 -29.88
C THR A 7 -31.78 -17.90 -31.03
N GLY A 8 -30.47 -18.05 -30.88
CA GLY A 8 -29.62 -18.75 -31.84
C GLY A 8 -28.19 -18.24 -31.75
N TRP A 9 -27.25 -19.16 -31.53
CA TRP A 9 -25.89 -18.94 -31.02
C TRP A 9 -25.94 -18.71 -29.50
N ILE A 10 -25.49 -19.59 -28.61
CA ILE A 10 -24.32 -20.47 -28.65
C ILE A 10 -24.68 -21.66 -27.76
N LEU A 11 -24.96 -22.81 -28.38
CA LEU A 11 -25.08 -24.09 -27.69
C LEU A 11 -24.01 -24.99 -28.30
N ALA A 12 -22.77 -24.81 -27.84
CA ALA A 12 -21.68 -25.74 -28.09
C ALA A 12 -20.54 -25.48 -27.08
N LEU A 13 -20.18 -26.55 -26.37
CA LEU A 13 -18.87 -26.75 -25.72
C LEU A 13 -18.61 -26.07 -24.36
N VAL A 14 -19.37 -26.42 -23.33
CA VAL A 14 -18.81 -26.51 -21.97
C VAL A 14 -18.72 -27.98 -21.61
N LEU A 15 -17.56 -28.57 -21.90
CA LEU A 15 -17.25 -29.96 -21.64
C LEU A 15 -15.80 -30.07 -21.21
N ILE A 16 -15.44 -29.50 -20.05
CA ILE A 16 -14.29 -29.97 -19.28
C ILE A 16 -14.69 -30.03 -17.80
N LEU A 17 -15.06 -31.24 -17.42
CA LEU A 17 -14.95 -31.78 -16.07
C LEU A 17 -13.45 -31.79 -15.69
N GLY A 18 -13.09 -31.17 -14.57
CA GLY A 18 -11.72 -31.17 -14.07
C GLY A 18 -11.67 -30.93 -12.55
N GLY A 19 -12.01 -31.98 -11.80
CA GLY A 19 -11.46 -32.33 -10.47
C GLY A 19 -11.40 -31.29 -9.36
N CYS A 20 -12.21 -31.51 -8.31
CA CYS A 20 -11.82 -31.14 -6.94
C CYS A 20 -10.56 -31.94 -6.55
N GLY A 21 -9.61 -31.25 -5.91
CA GLY A 21 -8.25 -31.74 -5.71
C GLY A 21 -8.03 -32.65 -4.50
N ASP A 22 -6.76 -33.01 -4.34
CA ASP A 22 -6.12 -33.37 -3.08
C ASP A 22 -4.66 -32.87 -3.11
N PRO A 23 -4.09 -32.43 -1.96
CA PRO A 23 -2.77 -31.85 -1.87
C PRO A 23 -1.69 -32.89 -1.53
N ALA A 24 -0.50 -32.81 -2.15
CA ALA A 24 0.81 -33.03 -1.52
C ALA A 24 1.95 -33.24 -2.55
N SER A 25 3.14 -32.74 -2.20
CA SER A 25 4.48 -33.23 -2.58
C SER A 25 5.23 -32.57 -3.76
N LYS A 26 5.99 -31.51 -3.42
CA LYS A 26 7.44 -31.28 -3.66
C LYS A 26 8.13 -31.60 -5.01
N GLU A 27 8.91 -30.58 -5.44
CA GLU A 27 10.20 -30.60 -6.18
C GLU A 27 10.19 -31.19 -7.61
N GLN A 28 10.91 -30.71 -8.62
CA GLN A 28 11.98 -29.72 -8.84
C GLN A 28 12.08 -29.64 -10.39
N GLN A 29 11.93 -28.49 -11.04
CA GLN A 29 13.01 -27.68 -11.63
C GLN A 29 13.91 -28.40 -12.66
N ASP A 30 13.64 -28.17 -13.95
CA ASP A 30 14.60 -28.34 -15.05
C ASP A 30 14.65 -27.04 -15.86
N ALA A 31 15.85 -26.69 -16.31
CA ALA A 31 16.22 -25.36 -16.76
C ALA A 31 16.51 -25.33 -18.26
N ASP A 32 16.02 -24.29 -18.95
CA ASP A 32 16.66 -23.80 -20.17
C ASP A 32 16.26 -22.35 -20.50
N ALA A 33 17.15 -21.70 -21.22
CA ALA A 33 17.54 -20.32 -21.04
C ALA A 33 16.96 -19.35 -22.08
N ALA A 34 17.08 -18.06 -21.72
CA ALA A 34 17.19 -16.90 -22.60
C ALA A 34 15.89 -16.35 -23.23
N ALA A 35 15.28 -15.40 -22.52
CA ALA A 35 14.85 -14.14 -23.11
C ALA A 35 14.82 -13.07 -22.00
N GLY A 36 15.73 -12.10 -22.11
CA GLY A 36 15.66 -10.91 -21.27
C GLY A 36 14.42 -10.11 -21.61
N GLN A 37 13.70 -9.70 -20.57
CA GLN A 37 12.91 -8.48 -20.53
C GLN A 37 12.54 -8.23 -19.06
N SER A 38 13.31 -7.31 -18.46
CA SER A 38 12.84 -6.51 -17.35
C SER A 38 11.53 -5.84 -17.77
N ALA A 39 10.45 -6.20 -17.10
CA ALA A 39 9.26 -5.38 -16.93
C ALA A 39 9.20 -5.16 -15.41
N ASP A 40 9.64 -4.02 -14.86
CA ASP A 40 9.01 -2.71 -15.07
C ASP A 40 7.49 -2.87 -15.24
N GLY A 41 6.86 -3.13 -14.10
CA GLY A 41 5.42 -3.26 -13.92
C GLY A 41 4.98 -2.33 -12.80
N SER A 42 5.20 -1.04 -13.03
CA SER A 42 4.46 0.10 -12.49
C SER A 42 3.47 -0.19 -11.34
N SER A 43 3.95 -0.05 -10.11
CA SER A 43 3.12 0.32 -8.95
C SER A 43 3.51 1.69 -8.38
N GLN A 44 4.41 2.40 -9.07
CA GLN A 44 4.76 3.77 -8.75
C GLN A 44 4.03 4.71 -9.69
N GLN A 45 2.78 5.02 -9.37
CA GLN A 45 2.04 6.10 -10.00
C GLN A 45 0.95 6.62 -9.08
N MET A 46 1.40 7.24 -7.98
CA MET A 46 0.83 8.50 -7.48
C MET A 46 1.98 9.32 -6.89
N ALA A 47 2.95 9.69 -7.72
CA ALA A 47 3.81 10.83 -7.40
C ALA A 47 2.99 12.10 -7.64
N GLU A 48 2.08 12.40 -6.71
CA GLU A 48 1.51 13.73 -6.56
C GLU A 48 2.68 14.68 -6.31
N SER A 49 2.91 15.63 -7.21
CA SER A 49 4.01 16.59 -7.08
C SER A 49 3.66 17.56 -5.95
N LEU A 50 4.12 17.24 -4.74
CA LEU A 50 4.08 18.17 -3.62
C LEU A 50 4.84 19.44 -4.02
N PRO A 51 4.39 20.63 -3.57
CA PRO A 51 5.15 21.86 -3.77
C PRO A 51 6.60 21.64 -3.36
N LEU A 52 7.57 22.05 -4.19
CA LEU A 52 8.99 21.73 -3.99
C LEU A 52 9.55 22.19 -2.63
N ASP A 53 8.87 23.13 -1.97
CA ASP A 53 9.24 23.68 -0.66
C ASP A 53 8.56 22.95 0.52
N GLN A 54 7.67 21.98 0.27
CA GLN A 54 6.91 21.29 1.32
C GLN A 54 7.52 19.90 1.59
N HIS A 55 7.97 19.69 2.83
CA HIS A 55 8.47 18.39 3.28
C HIS A 55 7.39 17.31 3.06
N PRO A 56 7.68 16.16 2.42
CA PRO A 56 6.68 15.13 2.12
C PRO A 56 5.90 14.66 3.36
N GLY A 57 6.62 14.47 4.47
CA GLY A 57 6.02 14.12 5.76
C GLY A 57 4.99 15.10 6.30
N LYS A 58 5.02 16.38 5.89
CA LYS A 58 4.03 17.37 6.33
C LYS A 58 2.63 17.03 5.82
N VAL A 59 2.53 16.61 4.57
CA VAL A 59 1.24 16.28 3.95
C VAL A 59 0.62 15.06 4.64
N LEU A 60 1.44 14.05 4.90
CA LEU A 60 1.05 12.85 5.63
C LEU A 60 0.63 13.18 7.07
N HIS A 61 1.41 14.01 7.76
CA HIS A 61 1.09 14.47 9.11
C HIS A 61 -0.25 15.22 9.15
N ASP A 62 -0.45 16.18 8.26
CA ASP A 62 -1.64 17.03 8.25
C ASP A 62 -2.91 16.21 7.94
N ALA A 63 -2.80 15.20 7.08
CA ALA A 63 -3.90 14.32 6.72
C ALA A 63 -4.27 13.32 7.83
N ASN A 64 -3.30 12.85 8.61
CA ASN A 64 -3.48 11.68 9.48
C ASN A 64 -3.41 11.98 10.98
N CYS A 65 -2.67 13.01 11.41
CA CYS A 65 -2.28 13.16 12.82
C CYS A 65 -3.02 14.28 13.57
N ILE A 66 -3.48 15.33 12.87
CA ILE A 66 -4.03 16.54 13.51
C ILE A 66 -5.54 16.71 13.34
N SER A 67 -6.24 15.68 12.88
CA SER A 67 -7.70 15.72 12.73
C SER A 67 -8.45 15.76 14.07
N CYS A 68 -7.83 15.20 15.12
CA CYS A 68 -8.45 15.06 16.45
C CYS A 68 -7.79 15.93 17.54
N HIS A 69 -6.54 16.35 17.36
CA HIS A 69 -5.82 17.22 18.29
C HIS A 69 -4.85 18.14 17.55
N ASP A 70 -4.50 19.27 18.18
CA ASP A 70 -3.52 20.20 17.64
C ASP A 70 -2.06 19.75 17.89
N THR A 71 -1.11 20.62 17.54
CA THR A 71 0.34 20.38 17.66
C THR A 71 0.85 20.43 19.11
N GLY A 72 0.01 20.76 20.09
CA GLY A 72 0.33 20.70 21.51
C GLY A 72 0.71 19.30 22.00
N ALA A 73 0.38 18.25 21.22
CA ALA A 73 0.85 16.90 21.45
C ALA A 73 2.40 16.78 21.43
N TYR A 74 3.10 17.66 20.72
CA TYR A 74 4.55 17.57 20.50
C TYR A 74 5.39 18.38 21.49
N SER A 75 4.83 19.43 22.08
CA SER A 75 5.58 20.47 22.81
C SER A 75 5.56 20.34 24.34
N ARG A 76 5.17 19.17 24.87
CA ARG A 76 5.09 18.97 26.33
C ARG A 76 6.46 19.09 27.01
N VAL A 77 6.51 19.81 28.14
CA VAL A 77 7.74 20.02 28.93
C VAL A 77 8.37 18.71 29.41
N ASP A 78 7.55 17.70 29.69
CA ASP A 78 7.95 16.39 30.22
C ASP A 78 8.08 15.30 29.14
N ARG A 79 8.11 15.68 27.85
CA ARG A 79 8.18 14.80 26.67
C ARG A 79 9.14 13.62 26.86
N LYS A 80 8.73 12.41 26.51
CA LYS A 80 9.61 11.22 26.62
C LYS A 80 10.38 10.91 25.34
N ILE A 81 9.93 11.45 24.21
CA ILE A 81 10.57 11.30 22.91
C ILE A 81 11.70 12.32 22.78
N ARG A 82 12.94 11.82 22.72
CA ARG A 82 14.16 12.63 22.79
C ARG A 82 15.06 12.54 21.56
N ASN A 83 14.79 11.60 20.66
CA ASN A 83 15.53 11.47 19.41
C ASN A 83 14.61 10.95 18.29
N ARG A 84 15.12 10.98 17.06
CA ARG A 84 14.42 10.56 15.85
C ARG A 84 13.92 9.12 15.91
N ASP A 85 14.73 8.18 16.39
CA ASP A 85 14.34 6.77 16.43
C ASP A 85 13.17 6.52 17.38
N GLN A 86 13.17 7.18 18.54
CA GLN A 86 12.04 7.18 19.46
C GLN A 86 10.81 7.84 18.84
N LEU A 87 10.99 8.89 18.05
CA LEU A 87 9.90 9.56 17.34
C LEU A 87 9.30 8.66 16.27
N LEU A 88 10.12 7.98 15.46
CA LEU A 88 9.65 7.03 14.46
C LEU A 88 8.87 5.88 15.12
N ALA A 89 9.34 5.34 16.25
CA ALA A 89 8.61 4.34 17.01
C ALA A 89 7.26 4.87 17.52
N GLN A 90 7.20 6.14 17.95
CA GLN A 90 5.97 6.79 18.36
C GLN A 90 5.00 7.00 17.19
N VAL A 91 5.50 7.42 16.02
CA VAL A 91 4.70 7.59 14.78
C VAL A 91 4.13 6.25 14.33
N ARG A 92 4.92 5.17 14.33
CA ARG A 92 4.46 3.79 14.07
C ARG A 92 3.33 3.37 15.01
N ARG A 93 3.45 3.69 16.31
CA ARG A 93 2.39 3.42 17.28
C ARG A 93 1.13 4.22 16.99
N CYS A 94 1.26 5.49 16.59
CA CYS A 94 0.12 6.31 16.20
C CYS A 94 -0.59 5.72 14.97
N ASP A 95 0.15 5.37 13.92
CA ASP A 95 -0.40 4.74 12.72
C ASP A 95 -1.15 3.44 13.05
N ALA A 96 -0.57 2.57 13.87
CA ALA A 96 -1.21 1.32 14.29
C ALA A 96 -2.51 1.54 15.09
N ASN A 97 -2.56 2.59 15.91
CA ASN A 97 -3.76 2.92 16.69
C ASN A 97 -4.85 3.59 15.85
N LEU A 98 -4.46 4.38 14.85
CA LEU A 98 -5.38 5.07 13.94
C LEU A 98 -5.85 4.16 12.80
N GLY A 99 -5.10 3.10 12.51
CA GLY A 99 -5.38 2.18 11.41
C GLY A 99 -5.16 2.80 10.03
N THR A 100 -4.29 3.81 9.93
CA THR A 100 -3.98 4.51 8.68
C THR A 100 -3.19 3.66 7.69
N ARG A 101 -2.44 2.67 8.18
CA ARG A 101 -1.71 1.67 7.38
C ARG A 101 -0.72 2.30 6.41
N LEU A 102 -0.01 3.34 6.86
CA LEU A 102 1.05 3.99 6.10
C LEU A 102 2.21 3.03 5.83
N PHE A 103 2.88 3.21 4.70
CA PHE A 103 4.10 2.46 4.37
C PHE A 103 5.28 2.91 5.26
N ASP A 104 6.32 2.08 5.34
CA ASP A 104 7.47 2.37 6.20
C ASP A 104 8.17 3.68 5.81
N GLU A 105 8.27 3.96 4.52
CA GLU A 105 8.86 5.19 3.99
C GLU A 105 8.02 6.42 4.36
N ASP A 106 6.69 6.32 4.33
CA ASP A 106 5.79 7.40 4.73
C ASP A 106 5.93 7.70 6.23
N LEU A 107 6.06 6.67 7.06
CA LEU A 107 6.29 6.80 8.50
C LEU A 107 7.64 7.48 8.79
N GLU A 108 8.67 7.16 8.02
CA GLU A 108 9.98 7.83 8.10
C GLU A 108 9.87 9.29 7.68
N GLN A 109 9.16 9.60 6.60
CA GLN A 109 8.94 10.98 6.15
C GLN A 109 8.23 11.82 7.20
N VAL A 110 7.19 11.28 7.86
CA VAL A 110 6.49 11.95 8.96
C VAL A 110 7.43 12.19 10.14
N ALA A 111 8.22 11.18 10.52
CA ALA A 111 9.19 11.33 11.60
C ALA A 111 10.27 12.39 11.27
N ASP A 112 10.76 12.42 10.03
CA ASP A 112 11.71 13.42 9.56
C ASP A 112 11.13 14.83 9.56
N TYR A 113 9.86 14.98 9.19
CA TYR A 113 9.15 16.25 9.28
C TYR A 113 9.05 16.76 10.71
N LEU A 114 8.62 15.89 11.64
CA LEU A 114 8.41 16.24 13.04
C LEU A 114 9.70 16.39 13.86
N ASN A 115 10.84 15.94 13.33
CA ASN A 115 12.15 16.04 13.98
C ASN A 115 12.93 17.31 13.59
N GLN A 116 12.28 18.27 12.93
CA GLN A 116 12.83 19.60 12.62
C GLN A 116 12.64 20.56 13.81
#